data_AF-A0A9D4KAF3-F1
#
_entry.id   AF-A0A9D4KAF3-F1
#
_cell.length_a   1.000
_cell.length_b   1.000
_cell.length_c   1.000
_cell.angle_alpha   90.00
_cell.angle_beta   90.00
_cell.angle_gamma   90.00
#
_symmetry.space_group_name_H-M   'P 1'
#
loop_
_entity.id
_entity.type
_entity.pdbx_description
1 polymer ?
#
loop_
_entity_poly.entity_id
_entity_poly.type
_entity_poly.pdbx_seq_one_letter_code
_entity_poly.pdbx_strand_id
1 'polypeptide(L)'
;MCVENLDGFIAGELVLYDDVPLKKDKIFECLMEQSDIDHHVLVILNVILPALLKLIQVQYADHLPGGTYEHLSSRETSSAEKHNKYPERVFAYADHVMSSKPNITTLALESHITFSLNRTSEWLLKQEGALEMVRQSRQEVRCEREKFRAREKEIRTKREIKHREEIEKKEVIEKKRIEKLEIETNQMMFYGLWQTKNQVNNEIAQLHSQKDQ
;
A
#
# COMPACT_ATOMS: atom_id res chain seq x y z
N MET A 1 2.54 -10.42 17.43
CA MET A 1 2.87 -11.69 16.75
C MET A 1 4.13 -11.47 15.94
N CYS A 2 5.27 -11.85 16.51
CA CYS A 2 6.46 -12.01 15.72
C CYS A 2 6.32 -13.32 14.94
N VAL A 3 6.70 -13.31 13.67
CA VAL A 3 6.72 -14.48 12.79
C VAL A 3 7.97 -15.29 13.15
N GLU A 4 8.04 -15.78 14.39
CA GLU A 4 9.28 -16.34 14.97
C GLU A 4 9.44 -17.84 14.70
N ASN A 5 8.42 -18.53 14.18
CA ASN A 5 8.48 -19.97 13.94
C ASN A 5 7.81 -20.39 12.61
N LEU A 6 8.41 -19.98 11.48
CA LEU A 6 7.94 -20.39 10.15
C LEU A 6 8.30 -21.83 9.80
N ASP A 7 9.44 -22.30 10.30
CA ASP A 7 9.84 -23.70 10.14
C ASP A 7 8.80 -24.63 10.80
N GLY A 8 8.37 -24.30 12.02
CA GLY A 8 7.29 -25.02 12.71
C GLY A 8 5.92 -24.84 12.06
N PHE A 9 5.68 -23.75 11.33
CA PHE A 9 4.44 -23.59 10.55
C PHE A 9 4.42 -24.55 9.35
N ILE A 10 5.52 -24.65 8.60
CA ILE A 10 5.63 -25.57 7.45
C ILE A 10 5.63 -27.03 7.93
N ALA A 11 6.24 -27.32 9.07
CA ALA A 11 6.23 -28.65 9.69
C ALA A 11 4.89 -29.02 10.36
N GLY A 12 3.91 -28.10 10.40
CA GLY A 12 2.61 -28.34 11.05
C GLY A 12 2.68 -28.47 12.57
N GLU A 13 3.75 -27.97 13.18
CA GLU A 13 3.99 -27.92 14.62
C GLU A 13 3.39 -26.66 15.26
N LEU A 14 3.19 -25.60 14.47
CA LEU A 14 2.57 -24.37 14.93
C LEU A 14 1.05 -24.54 15.06
N VAL A 15 0.58 -24.61 16.30
CA VAL A 15 -0.85 -24.54 16.64
C VAL A 15 -1.23 -23.07 16.80
N LEU A 16 -2.12 -22.57 15.93
CA LEU A 16 -2.56 -21.16 15.95
C LEU A 16 -3.61 -20.86 17.03
N TYR A 17 -4.29 -21.90 17.52
CA TYR A 17 -5.41 -21.81 18.46
C TYR A 17 -5.30 -22.92 19.50
N ASP A 18 -5.03 -22.55 20.75
CA ASP A 18 -4.83 -23.51 21.86
C ASP A 18 -6.12 -24.22 22.28
N ASP A 19 -7.28 -23.65 21.92
CA ASP A 19 -8.61 -24.08 22.32
C ASP A 19 -9.29 -25.04 21.34
N VAL A 20 -8.71 -25.25 20.16
CA VAL A 20 -9.27 -26.12 19.12
C VAL A 20 -8.44 -27.40 19.00
N PRO A 21 -9.00 -28.58 19.30
CA PRO A 21 -8.28 -29.84 19.14
C PRO A 21 -7.97 -30.09 17.65
N LEU A 22 -6.68 -30.11 17.31
CA LEU A 22 -6.22 -30.37 15.95
C LEU A 22 -6.52 -31.81 15.55
N LYS A 23 -7.51 -31.99 14.67
CA LYS A 23 -7.82 -33.29 14.07
C LYS A 23 -6.95 -33.48 12.83
N LYS A 24 -5.91 -34.30 12.94
CA LYS A 24 -5.07 -34.70 11.80
C LYS A 24 -5.82 -35.75 10.99
N ASP A 25 -6.35 -35.37 9.84
CA ASP A 25 -6.93 -36.28 8.86
C ASP A 25 -5.93 -36.59 7.74
N LYS A 26 -6.32 -37.44 6.78
CA LYS A 26 -5.45 -37.80 5.66
C LYS A 26 -5.05 -36.59 4.80
N ILE A 27 -5.88 -35.54 4.75
CA ILE A 27 -5.56 -34.33 3.99
C ILE A 27 -4.46 -33.55 4.72
N PHE A 28 -4.57 -33.42 6.03
CA PHE A 28 -3.53 -32.83 6.87
C PHE A 28 -2.20 -33.57 6.68
N GLU A 29 -2.22 -34.90 6.73
CA GLU A 29 -1.01 -35.71 6.51
C GLU A 29 -0.39 -35.45 5.14
N CYS A 30 -1.18 -35.46 4.05
CA CYS A 30 -0.68 -35.15 2.71
C CYS A 30 -0.16 -33.71 2.55
N LEU A 31 -0.73 -32.74 3.26
CA LEU A 31 -0.26 -31.35 3.21
C LEU A 31 1.04 -31.13 3.98
N MET A 32 1.37 -32.01 4.92
CA MET A 32 2.58 -31.95 5.74
C MET A 32 3.71 -32.84 5.21
N GLU A 33 3.50 -33.54 4.09
CA GLU A 33 4.56 -34.29 3.42
C GLU A 33 5.62 -33.31 2.89
N GLN A 34 6.89 -33.58 3.23
CA GLN A 34 8.01 -32.75 2.80
C GLN A 34 8.07 -32.67 1.27
N SER A 35 8.22 -31.45 0.78
CA SER A 35 8.34 -31.17 -0.64
C SER A 35 9.66 -30.48 -0.96
N ASP A 36 10.19 -30.74 -2.17
CA ASP A 36 11.42 -30.11 -2.65
C ASP A 36 11.29 -28.57 -2.77
N ILE A 37 10.05 -28.04 -2.74
CA ILE A 37 9.74 -26.61 -2.82
C ILE A 37 9.58 -25.92 -1.47
N ASP A 38 9.62 -26.65 -0.35
CA ASP A 38 9.36 -26.08 0.99
C ASP A 38 10.33 -24.94 1.33
N HIS A 39 11.58 -25.04 0.89
CA HIS A 39 12.57 -23.97 1.04
C HIS A 39 12.14 -22.68 0.32
N HIS A 40 11.61 -22.78 -0.91
CA HIS A 40 11.12 -21.61 -1.65
C HIS A 40 9.87 -21.03 -1.00
N VAL A 41 8.96 -21.88 -0.52
CA VAL A 41 7.76 -21.45 0.21
C VAL A 41 8.16 -20.69 1.47
N LEU A 42 9.14 -21.18 2.23
CA LEU A 42 9.66 -20.51 3.42
C LEU A 42 10.21 -19.11 3.11
N VAL A 43 10.99 -18.98 2.03
CA VAL A 43 11.53 -17.68 1.60
C VAL A 43 10.39 -16.72 1.23
N ILE A 44 9.36 -17.21 0.52
CA ILE A 44 8.20 -16.40 0.13
C ILE A 44 7.41 -15.95 1.37
N LEU A 45 7.13 -16.86 2.31
CA LEU A 45 6.38 -16.56 3.53
C LEU A 45 7.11 -15.54 4.41
N ASN A 46 8.44 -15.62 4.49
CA ASN A 46 9.28 -14.64 5.20
C ASN A 46 9.15 -13.22 4.64
N VAL A 47 8.77 -13.05 3.36
CA VAL A 47 8.54 -11.72 2.76
C VAL A 47 7.07 -11.32 2.91
N ILE A 48 6.16 -12.23 2.60
CA ILE A 48 4.72 -11.94 2.53
C ILE A 48 4.14 -11.69 3.92
N LEU A 49 4.46 -12.50 4.93
CA LEU A 49 3.83 -12.40 6.24
C LEU A 49 4.19 -11.10 6.98
N PRO A 50 5.45 -10.63 7.01
CA PRO A 50 5.75 -9.32 7.58
C PRO A 50 5.08 -8.17 6.82
N ALA A 51 5.00 -8.26 5.48
CA ALA A 51 4.33 -7.25 4.66
C ALA A 51 2.82 -7.20 4.94
N LEU A 52 2.15 -8.37 5.03
CA LEU A 52 0.75 -8.47 5.41
C LEU A 52 0.51 -7.99 6.84
N LEU A 53 1.37 -8.38 7.79
CA LEU A 53 1.28 -7.91 9.16
C LEU A 53 1.39 -6.39 9.22
N LYS A 54 2.34 -5.80 8.49
CA LYS A 54 2.51 -4.35 8.44
C LYS A 54 1.29 -3.67 7.81
N LEU A 55 0.74 -4.24 6.74
CA LEU A 55 -0.47 -3.74 6.08
C LEU A 55 -1.65 -3.75 7.05
N ILE A 56 -1.88 -4.86 7.75
CA ILE A 56 -2.95 -4.99 8.75
C ILE A 56 -2.75 -3.99 9.88
N GLN A 57 -1.52 -3.86 10.40
CA GLN A 57 -1.21 -2.89 11.45
C GLN A 57 -1.49 -1.44 11.04
N VAL A 58 -1.23 -1.09 9.78
CA VAL A 58 -1.52 0.26 9.27
C VAL A 58 -3.01 0.43 9.01
N GLN A 59 -3.64 -0.53 8.36
CA GLN A 59 -5.05 -0.44 7.95
C GLN A 59 -6.00 -0.46 9.15
N TYR A 60 -5.65 -1.21 10.20
CA TYR A 60 -6.42 -1.35 11.42
C TYR A 60 -5.77 -0.66 12.62
N ALA A 61 -4.86 0.30 12.38
CA ALA A 61 -4.15 1.02 13.45
C ALA A 61 -5.09 1.56 14.52
N ASP A 62 -6.24 2.11 14.11
CA ASP A 62 -7.24 2.65 15.03
C ASP A 62 -8.01 1.56 15.81
N HIS A 63 -8.06 0.32 15.32
CA HIS A 63 -8.77 -0.79 15.97
C HIS A 63 -7.86 -1.71 16.79
N LEU A 64 -6.55 -1.55 16.68
CA LEU A 64 -5.55 -2.31 17.43
C LEU A 64 -5.33 -1.71 18.83
N PRO A 65 -4.65 -2.43 19.73
CA PRO A 65 -4.32 -1.92 21.05
C PRO A 65 -3.55 -0.58 20.99
N GLY A 66 -4.02 0.42 21.74
CA GLY A 66 -3.56 1.81 21.68
C GLY A 66 -4.23 2.66 20.59
N GLY A 67 -5.15 2.11 19.81
CA GLY A 67 -5.86 2.77 18.72
C GLY A 67 -7.10 3.55 19.18
N THR A 68 -7.54 4.49 18.35
CA THR A 68 -8.68 5.40 18.60
C THR A 68 -9.98 4.66 18.96
N TYR A 69 -10.17 3.45 18.42
CA TYR A 69 -11.39 2.64 18.53
C TYR A 69 -11.20 1.36 19.35
N GLU A 70 -10.11 1.23 20.12
CA GLU A 70 -9.86 0.05 20.97
C GLU A 70 -10.97 -0.15 22.02
N HIS A 71 -11.51 0.95 22.56
CA HIS A 71 -12.51 0.95 23.63
C HIS A 71 -13.76 1.74 23.23
N LEU A 72 -14.38 1.35 22.11
CA LEU A 72 -15.66 1.92 21.71
C LEU A 72 -16.75 1.62 22.74
N SER A 73 -17.48 2.65 23.15
CA SER A 73 -18.66 2.52 23.99
C SER A 73 -19.85 1.98 23.18
N SER A 74 -20.79 1.31 23.85
CA SER A 74 -21.99 0.78 23.20
C SER A 74 -22.82 1.84 22.46
N ARG A 75 -22.71 3.11 22.91
CA ARG A 75 -23.36 4.27 22.29
C ARG A 75 -22.74 4.61 20.93
N GLU A 76 -21.42 4.52 20.79
CA GLU A 76 -20.70 4.80 19.55
C GLU A 76 -20.93 3.71 18.49
N THR A 77 -21.13 2.46 18.93
CA THR A 77 -21.44 1.34 18.03
C THR A 77 -22.92 1.17 17.72
N SER A 78 -23.81 1.96 18.35
CA SER A 78 -25.26 1.76 18.25
C SER A 78 -25.85 2.00 16.85
N SER A 79 -25.20 2.82 16.04
CA SER A 79 -25.56 3.11 14.65
C SER A 79 -24.94 2.15 13.65
N ALA A 80 -23.97 1.32 14.06
CA ALA A 80 -23.36 0.33 13.21
C ALA A 80 -24.31 -0.87 13.05
N GLU A 81 -24.57 -1.28 11.81
CA GLU A 81 -25.35 -2.48 11.56
C GLU A 81 -24.59 -3.70 12.07
N LYS A 82 -25.26 -4.52 12.90
CA LYS A 82 -24.69 -5.77 13.45
C LYS A 82 -24.43 -6.84 12.38
N HIS A 83 -24.98 -6.64 11.19
CA HIS A 83 -24.91 -7.58 10.09
C HIS A 83 -24.40 -6.88 8.85
N ASN A 84 -23.56 -7.57 8.10
CA ASN A 84 -22.98 -7.14 6.83
C ASN A 84 -23.95 -7.27 5.64
N LYS A 85 -25.27 -7.40 5.87
CA LYS A 85 -26.27 -7.63 4.81
C LYS A 85 -26.29 -6.53 3.76
N TYR A 86 -26.13 -5.27 4.17
CA TYR A 86 -26.13 -4.15 3.24
C TYR A 86 -24.87 -4.15 2.34
N PRO A 87 -23.63 -4.23 2.89
CA PRO A 87 -22.44 -4.44 2.07
C PRO A 87 -22.51 -5.66 1.15
N GLU A 88 -22.96 -6.82 1.65
CA GLU A 88 -23.12 -8.03 0.82
C GLU A 88 -24.07 -7.80 -0.36
N ARG A 89 -25.17 -7.11 -0.12
CA ARG A 89 -26.12 -6.75 -1.18
C ARG A 89 -25.46 -5.81 -2.20
N VAL A 90 -24.70 -4.81 -1.76
CA VAL A 90 -23.94 -3.91 -2.64
C VAL A 90 -22.97 -4.71 -3.53
N PHE A 91 -22.23 -5.66 -2.94
CA PHE A 91 -21.32 -6.52 -3.70
C PHE A 91 -22.05 -7.42 -4.69
N ALA A 92 -23.18 -8.02 -4.31
CA ALA A 92 -23.98 -8.83 -5.22
C ALA A 92 -24.48 -8.01 -6.43
N TYR A 93 -24.88 -6.74 -6.23
CA TYR A 93 -25.21 -5.84 -7.34
C TYR A 93 -23.99 -5.51 -8.19
N ALA A 94 -22.84 -5.25 -7.56
CA ALA A 94 -21.59 -4.98 -8.27
C ALA A 94 -21.22 -6.15 -9.19
N ASP A 95 -21.20 -7.37 -8.64
CA ASP A 95 -20.88 -8.60 -9.36
C ASP A 95 -21.83 -8.84 -10.52
N HIS A 96 -23.13 -8.66 -10.31
CA HIS A 96 -24.13 -8.80 -11.36
C HIS A 96 -23.92 -7.79 -12.51
N VAL A 97 -23.64 -6.54 -12.18
CA VAL A 97 -23.42 -5.48 -13.17
C VAL A 97 -22.10 -5.69 -13.90
N MET A 98 -21.04 -6.10 -13.21
CA MET A 98 -19.75 -6.43 -13.83
C MET A 98 -19.85 -7.64 -14.75
N SER A 99 -20.62 -8.67 -14.35
CA SER A 99 -20.86 -9.86 -15.18
C SER A 99 -21.62 -9.53 -16.46
N SER A 100 -22.57 -8.60 -16.41
CA SER A 100 -23.33 -8.16 -17.58
C SER A 100 -22.62 -7.08 -18.41
N LYS A 101 -21.72 -6.30 -17.80
CA LYS A 101 -20.99 -5.19 -18.41
C LYS A 101 -19.52 -5.23 -17.98
N PRO A 102 -18.69 -6.10 -18.57
CA PRO A 102 -17.31 -6.31 -18.12
C PRO A 102 -16.41 -5.07 -18.29
N ASN A 103 -16.75 -4.17 -19.23
CA ASN A 103 -16.01 -2.94 -19.49
C ASN A 103 -16.56 -1.72 -18.73
N ILE A 104 -17.37 -1.92 -17.69
CA ILE A 104 -17.89 -0.81 -16.88
C ILE A 104 -16.77 -0.19 -16.05
N THR A 105 -16.71 1.15 -15.99
CA THR A 105 -15.77 1.84 -15.12
C THR A 105 -16.27 1.82 -13.68
N THR A 106 -15.36 1.82 -12.69
CA THR A 106 -15.71 1.84 -11.27
C THR A 106 -16.68 2.98 -10.92
N LEU A 107 -16.43 4.19 -11.44
CA LEU A 107 -17.31 5.33 -11.23
C LEU A 107 -18.74 5.10 -11.77
N ALA A 108 -18.86 4.49 -12.95
CA ALA A 108 -20.16 4.18 -13.54
C ALA A 108 -20.88 3.07 -12.76
N LEU A 109 -20.13 2.07 -12.27
CA LEU A 109 -20.65 1.01 -11.42
C LEU A 109 -21.21 1.57 -10.10
N GLU A 110 -20.41 2.36 -9.38
CA GLU A 110 -20.81 3.02 -8.13
C GLU A 110 -22.04 3.91 -8.35
N SER A 111 -22.04 4.72 -9.41
CA SER A 111 -23.17 5.58 -9.76
C SER A 111 -24.44 4.76 -10.01
N HIS A 112 -24.32 3.64 -10.72
CA HIS A 112 -25.45 2.77 -11.02
C HIS A 112 -26.02 2.08 -9.77
N ILE A 113 -25.16 1.55 -8.92
CA ILE A 113 -25.56 0.92 -7.65
C ILE A 113 -26.23 1.94 -6.75
N THR A 114 -25.62 3.11 -6.57
CA THR A 114 -26.15 4.20 -5.74
C THR A 114 -27.51 4.67 -6.23
N PHE A 115 -27.64 4.91 -7.54
CA PHE A 115 -28.91 5.33 -8.15
C PHE A 115 -30.02 4.29 -7.94
N SER A 116 -29.67 3.00 -8.00
CA SER A 116 -30.62 1.90 -7.84
C SER A 116 -31.02 1.69 -6.38
N LEU A 117 -30.05 1.63 -5.45
CA LEU A 117 -30.30 1.38 -4.03
C LEU A 117 -31.00 2.55 -3.34
N ASN A 118 -30.69 3.78 -3.73
CA ASN A 118 -31.36 4.98 -3.20
C ASN A 118 -32.74 5.21 -3.82
N ARG A 119 -33.22 4.30 -4.70
CA ARG A 119 -34.48 4.42 -5.43
C ARG A 119 -34.62 5.77 -6.14
N THR A 120 -33.50 6.28 -6.65
CA THR A 120 -33.45 7.62 -7.25
C THR A 120 -34.35 7.70 -8.49
N SER A 121 -34.55 6.59 -9.20
CA SER A 121 -35.55 6.49 -10.28
C SER A 121 -36.98 6.75 -9.80
N GLU A 122 -37.41 6.09 -8.73
CA GLU A 122 -38.76 6.27 -8.16
C GLU A 122 -38.94 7.69 -7.62
N TRP A 123 -37.90 8.25 -6.99
CA TRP A 123 -37.91 9.63 -6.51
C TRP A 123 -38.01 10.64 -7.66
N LEU A 124 -37.22 10.46 -8.73
CA LEU A 124 -37.24 11.32 -9.90
C LEU A 124 -38.62 11.31 -10.59
N LEU A 125 -39.24 10.14 -10.76
CA LEU A 125 -40.55 10.03 -11.40
C LEU A 125 -41.68 10.75 -10.66
N LYS A 126 -41.49 11.06 -9.37
CA LYS A 126 -42.44 11.85 -8.57
C LYS A 126 -42.25 13.37 -8.73
N GLN A 127 -41.16 13.81 -9.37
CA GLN A 127 -40.89 15.23 -9.60
C GLN A 127 -41.59 15.71 -10.87
N GLU A 128 -42.16 16.92 -10.81
CA GLU A 128 -42.68 17.58 -12.01
C GLU A 128 -41.53 17.92 -12.96
N GLY A 129 -41.71 17.64 -14.26
CA GLY A 129 -40.68 17.89 -15.27
C GLY A 129 -39.50 16.91 -15.28
N ALA A 130 -39.56 15.79 -14.54
CA ALA A 130 -38.47 14.81 -14.47
C ALA A 130 -37.98 14.29 -15.83
N LEU A 131 -38.91 14.07 -16.77
CA LEU A 131 -38.56 13.63 -18.12
C LEU A 131 -37.75 14.69 -18.89
N GLU A 132 -38.07 15.96 -18.69
CA GLU A 132 -37.34 17.07 -19.31
C GLU A 132 -35.95 17.23 -18.68
N MET A 133 -35.84 17.07 -17.35
CA MET A 133 -34.53 17.05 -16.68
C MET A 133 -33.64 15.91 -17.21
N VAL A 134 -34.17 14.70 -17.33
CA VAL A 134 -33.42 13.56 -17.90
C VAL A 134 -32.99 13.84 -19.35
N ARG A 135 -33.87 14.45 -20.13
CA ARG A 135 -33.56 14.83 -21.52
C ARG A 135 -32.45 15.88 -21.58
N GLN A 136 -32.51 16.92 -20.75
CA GLN A 136 -31.47 17.94 -20.64
C GLN A 136 -30.13 17.32 -20.21
N SER A 137 -30.14 16.50 -19.16
CA SER A 137 -28.92 15.80 -18.71
C SER A 137 -28.29 14.97 -19.83
N ARG A 138 -29.09 14.26 -20.63
CA ARG A 138 -28.59 13.49 -21.79
C ARG A 138 -27.91 14.37 -22.85
N GLN A 139 -28.40 15.58 -23.06
CA GLN A 139 -27.79 16.54 -24.00
C GLN A 139 -26.46 17.07 -23.45
N GLU A 140 -26.39 17.33 -22.14
CA GLU A 140 -25.21 17.85 -21.46
C GLU A 140 -24.08 16.81 -21.31
N VAL A 141 -24.38 15.51 -21.37
CA VAL A 141 -23.39 14.41 -21.27
C VAL A 141 -22.19 14.64 -22.19
N ARG A 142 -22.40 15.18 -23.39
CA ARG A 142 -21.30 15.44 -24.33
C ARG A 142 -20.30 16.44 -23.77
N CYS A 143 -20.80 17.58 -23.26
CA CYS A 143 -19.96 18.61 -22.65
C CYS A 143 -19.24 18.08 -21.42
N GLU A 144 -19.92 17.31 -20.57
CA GLU A 144 -19.31 16.73 -19.38
C GLU A 144 -18.25 15.68 -19.70
N ARG A 145 -18.44 14.86 -20.75
CA ARG A 145 -17.40 13.94 -21.23
C ARG A 145 -16.16 14.68 -21.72
N GLU A 146 -16.33 15.81 -22.39
CA GLU A 146 -15.21 16.63 -22.86
C GLU A 146 -14.46 17.25 -21.68
N LYS A 147 -15.16 17.82 -20.68
CA LYS A 147 -14.58 18.31 -19.43
C LYS A 147 -13.83 17.21 -18.67
N PHE A 148 -14.42 16.02 -18.56
CA PHE A 148 -13.80 14.88 -17.90
C PHE A 148 -12.49 14.47 -18.58
N ARG A 149 -12.47 14.34 -19.91
CA ARG A 149 -11.26 14.04 -20.67
C ARG A 149 -10.19 15.11 -20.53
N ALA A 150 -10.58 16.39 -20.53
CA ALA A 150 -9.64 17.49 -20.32
C ALA A 150 -9.00 17.42 -18.93
N ARG A 151 -9.82 17.17 -17.89
CA ARG A 151 -9.34 17.00 -16.52
C ARG A 151 -8.45 15.77 -16.34
N GLU A 152 -8.77 14.66 -17.00
CA GLU A 152 -7.96 13.44 -16.97
C GLU A 152 -6.57 13.69 -17.57
N LYS A 153 -6.50 14.41 -18.71
CA LYS A 153 -5.23 14.85 -19.30
C LYS A 153 -4.44 15.76 -18.35
N GLU A 154 -5.10 16.73 -17.73
CA GLU A 154 -4.47 17.63 -16.77
C GLU A 154 -3.91 16.90 -15.54
N ILE A 155 -4.66 15.94 -14.99
CA ILE A 155 -4.20 15.13 -13.87
C ILE A 155 -2.98 14.29 -14.29
N ARG A 156 -3.03 13.71 -15.48
CA ARG A 156 -1.91 12.93 -16.02
C ARG A 156 -0.66 13.78 -16.18
N THR A 157 -0.75 14.95 -16.80
CA THR A 157 0.41 15.85 -16.97
C THR A 157 0.97 16.30 -15.62
N LYS A 158 0.12 16.65 -14.65
CA LYS A 158 0.56 16.98 -13.29
C LYS A 158 1.32 15.84 -12.62
N ARG A 159 0.85 14.59 -12.78
CA ARG A 159 1.55 13.41 -12.25
C ARG A 159 2.90 13.19 -12.91
N GLU A 160 2.98 13.35 -14.23
CA GLU A 160 4.23 13.21 -15.00
C GLU A 160 5.25 14.29 -14.60
N ILE A 161 4.81 15.54 -14.41
CA ILE A 161 5.67 16.64 -13.92
C ILE A 161 6.17 16.32 -12.52
N LYS A 162 5.27 15.97 -11.58
CA LYS A 162 5.65 15.65 -10.21
C LYS A 162 6.66 14.49 -10.15
N HIS A 163 6.45 13.44 -10.95
CA HIS A 163 7.36 12.32 -11.02
C HIS A 163 8.74 12.73 -11.54
N ARG A 164 8.79 13.60 -12.55
CA ARG A 164 10.05 14.14 -13.08
C ARG A 164 10.79 14.98 -12.04
N GLU A 165 10.08 15.85 -11.31
CA GLU A 165 10.66 16.64 -10.22
C GLU A 165 11.23 15.74 -9.11
N GLU A 166 10.57 14.62 -8.80
CA GLU A 166 11.08 13.65 -7.83
C GLU A 166 12.35 12.95 -8.31
N ILE A 167 12.43 12.60 -9.60
CA ILE A 167 13.64 12.03 -10.21
C ILE A 167 14.78 13.06 -10.15
N GLU A 168 14.54 14.29 -10.59
CA GLU A 168 15.55 15.34 -10.61
C GLU A 168 16.07 15.65 -9.19
N LYS A 169 15.19 15.70 -8.19
CA LYS A 169 15.60 15.85 -6.79
C LYS A 169 16.52 14.72 -6.34
N LYS A 170 16.22 13.47 -6.70
CA LYS A 170 17.08 12.31 -6.38
C LYS A 170 18.43 12.41 -7.08
N GLU A 171 18.45 12.82 -8.36
CA GLU A 171 19.70 13.00 -9.11
C GLU A 171 20.57 14.09 -8.51
N VAL A 172 19.99 15.22 -8.06
CA VAL A 172 20.74 16.28 -7.39
C VAL A 172 21.33 15.80 -6.06
N ILE A 173 20.57 15.04 -5.28
CA ILE A 173 21.06 14.45 -4.02
C ILE A 173 22.20 13.48 -4.29
N GLU A 174 22.06 12.62 -5.30
CA GLU A 174 23.09 11.64 -5.66
C GLU A 174 24.36 12.31 -6.20
N LYS A 175 24.24 13.33 -7.05
CA LYS A 175 25.39 14.12 -7.51
C LYS A 175 26.15 14.74 -6.35
N LYS A 176 25.45 15.38 -5.41
CA LYS A 176 26.08 15.93 -4.20
C LYS A 176 26.75 14.85 -3.34
N ARG A 177 26.18 13.65 -3.28
CA ARG A 177 26.79 12.50 -2.59
C ARG A 177 28.10 12.09 -3.26
N ILE A 178 28.10 11.97 -4.58
CA ILE A 178 29.28 11.62 -5.38
C ILE A 178 30.36 12.70 -5.23
N GLU A 179 30.02 13.98 -5.40
CA GLU A 179 30.96 15.10 -5.22
C GLU A 179 31.61 15.07 -3.83
N LYS A 180 30.82 14.79 -2.78
CA LYS A 180 31.35 14.67 -1.42
C LYS A 180 32.33 13.49 -1.30
N LEU A 181 31.98 12.33 -1.86
CA LEU A 181 32.85 11.16 -1.87
C LEU A 181 34.14 11.39 -2.66
N GLU A 182 34.08 12.12 -3.78
CA GLU A 182 35.25 12.51 -4.56
C GLU A 182 36.17 13.43 -3.75
N ILE A 183 35.62 14.42 -3.04
CA ILE A 183 36.41 15.30 -2.15
C ILE A 183 37.09 14.47 -1.06
N GLU A 184 36.35 13.59 -0.39
CA GLU A 184 36.88 12.71 0.67
C GLU A 184 37.97 11.78 0.11
N THR A 185 37.77 11.20 -1.08
CA THR A 185 38.75 10.33 -1.74
C THR A 185 40.01 11.12 -2.13
N ASN A 186 39.86 12.33 -2.67
CA ASN A 186 40.98 13.20 -3.01
C ASN A 186 41.77 13.61 -1.77
N GLN A 187 41.10 13.87 -0.65
CA GLN A 187 41.77 14.11 0.63
C GLN A 187 42.53 12.86 1.11
N MET A 188 41.93 11.66 1.03
CA MET A 188 42.62 10.41 1.35
C MET A 188 43.85 10.18 0.46
N MET A 189 43.76 10.51 -0.84
CA MET A 189 44.89 10.41 -1.77
C MET A 189 45.99 11.44 -1.46
N PHE A 190 45.63 12.67 -1.11
CA PHE A 190 46.57 13.74 -0.81
C PHE A 190 47.31 13.53 0.51
N TYR A 191 46.60 13.16 1.57
CA TYR A 191 47.21 12.93 2.89
C TYR A 191 47.78 11.51 3.03
N GLY A 192 47.39 10.58 2.17
CA GLY A 192 47.77 9.16 2.24
C GLY A 192 47.08 8.42 3.39
N LEU A 193 46.88 7.11 3.22
CA LEU A 193 46.39 6.24 4.29
C LEU A 193 47.53 6.01 5.29
N TRP A 194 47.58 6.77 6.38
CA TRP A 194 48.52 6.54 7.47
C TRP A 194 48.15 5.26 8.22
N GLN A 195 48.73 4.14 7.81
CA GLN A 195 48.37 2.81 8.31
C GLN A 195 49.12 2.44 9.59
N THR A 196 50.18 3.17 9.95
CA THR A 196 51.01 2.87 11.13
C THR A 196 51.25 4.10 12.02
N LYS A 197 51.36 3.86 13.33
CA LYS A 197 51.57 4.90 14.36
C LYS A 197 52.81 5.77 14.09
N ASN A 198 53.86 5.20 13.51
CA ASN A 198 55.09 5.92 13.16
C ASN A 198 54.91 6.87 11.96
N GLN A 199 54.09 6.49 10.97
CA GLN A 199 53.78 7.36 9.82
C GLN A 199 53.00 8.60 10.26
N VAL A 200 52.00 8.42 11.14
CA VAL A 200 51.21 9.53 11.71
C VAL A 200 52.11 10.54 12.43
N ASN A 201 53.03 10.07 13.29
CA ASN A 201 53.91 10.96 14.04
C ASN A 201 54.91 11.72 13.16
N ASN A 202 55.42 11.09 12.09
CA ASN A 202 56.35 11.74 11.16
C ASN A 202 55.68 12.81 10.29
N GLU A 203 54.47 12.55 9.80
CA GLU A 203 53.71 13.51 8.98
C GLU A 203 53.17 14.69 9.80
N ILE A 204 52.71 14.45 11.04
CA ILE A 204 52.34 15.52 11.98
C ILE A 204 53.53 16.44 12.25
N ALA A 205 54.73 15.88 12.41
CA ALA A 205 55.94 16.67 12.58
C ALA A 205 56.29 17.53 11.34
N GLN A 206 56.06 17.00 10.12
CA GLN A 206 56.27 17.76 8.88
C GLN A 206 55.26 18.89 8.69
N LEU A 207 53.98 18.68 9.03
CA LEU A 207 52.94 19.72 8.96
C LEU A 207 53.20 20.88 9.95
N HIS A 208 53.75 20.59 11.12
CA HIS A 208 54.19 21.63 12.06
C HIS A 208 55.38 22.43 11.53
N SER A 209 56.29 21.81 10.78
CA SER A 209 57.44 22.49 10.18
C SER A 209 57.07 23.43 9.02
N GLN A 210 55.96 23.21 8.32
CA GLN A 210 55.52 24.05 7.19
C GLN A 210 54.70 25.28 7.59
N LYS A 211 54.21 25.33 8.84
CA LYS A 211 53.38 26.44 9.35
C LYS A 211 54.18 27.61 9.91
N ASP A 212 55.49 27.42 10.08
CA ASP A 212 56.46 28.39 10.61
C ASP A 212 57.31 29.07 9.51
N GLN A 213 56.92 28.93 8.24
CA GLN A 213 57.40 29.74 7.10
C GLN A 213 56.26 30.60 6.55
#